data_AF-A0A1T3NIQ1-F1
#
_entry.id   AF-A0A1T3NIQ1-F1
#
_cell.length_a   1.000
_cell.length_b   1.000
_cell.length_c   1.000
_cell.angle_alpha   90.00
_cell.angle_beta   90.00
_cell.angle_gamma   90.00
#
_symmetry.space_group_name_H-M   'P 1'
#
loop_
_entity.id
_entity.type
_entity.pdbx_description
1 polymer ?
#
loop_
_entity_poly.entity_id
_entity_poly.type
_entity_poly.pdbx_seq_one_letter_code
_entity_poly.pdbx_strand_id
1 'polypeptide(L)'
;MIYALTRLLRTENDWSDWLCLLAELDPEPLRSALRLPQGAITLEREVVVAAGKGARAGRVDLIVYLDGIEVSMMEVKLGAGAHGDQFAVYDAWADAKELPVSARHLVGPSLDPIPNEPTHWSRRLTIPALVAAWTQSPDEVARRLSALALQQFTQLEAEAAGPANAVSTALSDALRLRRLASRSQATAPPGTVFEPTQRSGVGGANICAWRETADGWVVAEIQRLNPRSPNSGIGTPFEIRIMVGIPDGTPDADGELADRHREWLARRSFVRWAGATVPAMVVAPDDDGFKPTKPRSGRGHPRYYGYKGCGQGSSVRLRGSADLNDMVSVFSSALGYLATYPEQ
;
A
#
# COMPACT_ATOMS: atom_id res chain seq x y z
N MET A 1 -24.02 -6.96 -13.33
CA MET A 1 -23.55 -7.95 -12.33
C MET A 1 -22.16 -7.60 -11.79
N ILE A 2 -21.17 -7.27 -12.62
CA ILE A 2 -19.78 -6.98 -12.22
C ILE A 2 -19.65 -5.84 -11.17
N TYR A 3 -20.38 -4.73 -11.34
CA TYR A 3 -20.31 -3.60 -10.39
C TYR A 3 -20.73 -3.93 -8.94
N ALA A 4 -21.67 -4.85 -8.76
CA ALA A 4 -22.10 -5.26 -7.41
C ALA A 4 -20.99 -6.05 -6.69
N LEU A 5 -20.30 -6.91 -7.43
CA LEU A 5 -19.17 -7.68 -6.90
C LEU A 5 -17.97 -6.80 -6.56
N THR A 6 -17.68 -5.78 -7.39
CA THR A 6 -16.65 -4.78 -7.09
C THR A 6 -16.93 -4.02 -5.79
N ARG A 7 -18.21 -3.83 -5.43
CA ARG A 7 -18.59 -3.23 -4.13
C ARG A 7 -18.46 -4.21 -2.97
N LEU A 8 -18.68 -5.50 -3.22
CA LEU A 8 -18.60 -6.56 -2.20
C LEU A 8 -17.16 -6.96 -1.89
N LEU A 9 -16.20 -6.81 -2.82
CA LEU A 9 -14.79 -7.17 -2.66
C LEU A 9 -13.88 -5.93 -2.76
N ARG A 10 -14.18 -4.92 -1.94
CA ARG A 10 -13.57 -3.58 -2.05
C ARG A 10 -12.35 -3.39 -1.15
N THR A 11 -12.25 -4.17 -0.07
CA THR A 11 -11.26 -4.02 0.99
C THR A 11 -10.63 -5.37 1.35
N GLU A 12 -9.47 -5.37 2.00
CA GLU A 12 -8.82 -6.61 2.47
C GLU A 12 -9.73 -7.42 3.39
N ASN A 13 -10.48 -6.77 4.27
CA ASN A 13 -11.46 -7.44 5.14
C ASN A 13 -12.54 -8.16 4.33
N ASP A 14 -13.04 -7.54 3.25
CA ASP A 14 -14.05 -8.18 2.39
C ASP A 14 -13.51 -9.47 1.74
N TRP A 15 -12.23 -9.48 1.35
CA TRP A 15 -11.58 -10.68 0.82
C TRP A 15 -11.42 -11.76 1.88
N SER A 16 -11.09 -11.40 3.12
CA SER A 16 -11.02 -12.34 4.23
C SER A 16 -12.39 -12.92 4.60
N ASP A 17 -13.45 -12.11 4.59
CA ASP A 17 -14.84 -12.58 4.78
C ASP A 17 -15.24 -13.55 3.67
N TRP A 18 -14.84 -13.25 2.43
CA TRP A 18 -15.09 -14.13 1.29
C TRP A 18 -14.39 -15.47 1.41
N LEU A 19 -13.13 -15.49 1.86
CA LEU A 19 -12.40 -16.74 2.14
C LEU A 19 -13.07 -17.56 3.25
N CYS A 20 -13.57 -16.89 4.30
CA CYS A 20 -14.30 -17.56 5.37
C CYS A 20 -15.56 -18.23 4.84
N LEU A 21 -16.37 -17.50 4.06
CA LEU A 21 -17.59 -18.05 3.44
C LEU A 21 -17.29 -19.25 2.53
N LEU A 22 -16.25 -19.15 1.70
CA LEU A 22 -15.87 -20.28 0.83
C LEU A 22 -15.47 -21.51 1.64
N ALA A 23 -14.72 -21.32 2.73
CA ALA A 23 -14.31 -22.43 3.59
C ALA A 23 -15.47 -23.03 4.41
N GLU A 24 -16.47 -22.24 4.78
CA GLU A 24 -17.71 -22.75 5.41
C GLU A 24 -18.54 -23.61 4.45
N LEU A 25 -18.59 -23.23 3.17
CA LEU A 25 -19.31 -23.99 2.14
C LEU A 25 -18.57 -25.28 1.75
N ASP A 26 -17.25 -25.21 1.61
CA ASP A 26 -16.40 -26.35 1.31
C ASP A 26 -14.99 -26.14 1.92
N PRO A 27 -14.63 -26.85 2.99
CA PRO A 27 -13.33 -26.65 3.65
C PRO A 27 -12.17 -27.33 2.90
N GLU A 28 -12.42 -28.24 1.95
CA GLU A 28 -11.37 -29.10 1.38
C GLU A 28 -10.30 -28.35 0.58
N PRO A 29 -10.61 -27.31 -0.21
CA PRO A 29 -9.59 -26.49 -0.87
C PRO A 29 -8.65 -25.82 0.14
N LEU A 30 -9.18 -25.33 1.28
CA LEU A 30 -8.35 -24.76 2.35
C LEU A 30 -7.50 -25.85 3.04
N ARG A 31 -8.11 -27.01 3.36
CA ARG A 31 -7.41 -28.16 3.94
C ARG A 31 -6.18 -28.51 3.11
N SER A 32 -6.37 -28.65 1.80
CA SER A 32 -5.33 -28.99 0.85
C SER A 32 -4.24 -27.93 0.79
N ALA A 33 -4.63 -26.65 0.71
CA ALA A 33 -3.69 -25.52 0.65
C ALA A 33 -2.80 -25.43 1.91
N LEU A 34 -3.39 -25.67 3.09
CA LEU A 34 -2.70 -25.69 4.38
C LEU A 34 -2.03 -27.04 4.70
N ARG A 35 -2.27 -28.08 3.88
CA ARG A 35 -1.80 -29.45 4.09
C ARG A 35 -2.22 -30.03 5.44
N LEU A 36 -3.44 -29.71 5.86
CA LEU A 36 -4.00 -30.20 7.12
C LEU A 36 -4.45 -31.65 6.98
N PRO A 37 -4.36 -32.46 8.05
CA PRO A 37 -4.93 -33.80 8.06
C PRO A 37 -6.47 -33.75 7.98
N GLN A 38 -7.08 -34.93 7.88
CA GLN A 38 -8.54 -35.07 7.94
C GLN A 38 -9.07 -34.67 9.32
N GLY A 39 -10.26 -34.06 9.35
CA GLY A 39 -10.91 -33.54 10.57
C GLY A 39 -11.83 -32.37 10.25
N ALA A 40 -12.64 -31.92 11.21
CA ALA A 40 -13.54 -30.78 11.01
C ALA A 40 -12.75 -29.47 10.97
N ILE A 41 -12.85 -28.71 9.88
CA ILE A 41 -12.24 -27.39 9.77
C ILE A 41 -13.28 -26.33 10.06
N THR A 42 -12.94 -25.37 10.92
CA THR A 42 -13.71 -24.14 11.11
C THR A 42 -12.78 -22.93 11.02
N LEU A 43 -13.33 -21.80 10.59
CA LEU A 43 -12.60 -20.53 10.53
C LEU A 43 -13.28 -19.53 11.44
N GLU A 44 -12.48 -18.68 12.09
CA GLU A 44 -12.97 -17.54 12.83
C GLU A 44 -12.33 -16.26 12.31
N ARG A 45 -13.16 -15.25 12.11
CA ARG A 45 -12.76 -13.94 11.58
C ARG A 45 -12.44 -12.96 12.69
N GLU A 46 -11.47 -12.10 12.43
CA GLU A 46 -11.17 -10.93 13.26
C GLU A 46 -10.94 -11.27 14.74
N VAL A 47 -10.21 -12.36 14.99
CA VAL A 47 -9.97 -12.89 16.33
C VAL A 47 -9.07 -11.94 17.11
N VAL A 48 -9.56 -11.48 18.26
CA VAL A 48 -8.77 -10.65 19.16
C VAL A 48 -7.75 -11.52 19.89
N VAL A 49 -6.47 -11.25 19.65
CA VAL A 49 -5.35 -12.03 20.20
C VAL A 49 -4.52 -11.19 21.16
N ALA A 50 -4.06 -11.80 22.25
CA ALA A 50 -3.14 -11.19 23.20
C ALA A 50 -2.29 -12.29 23.86
N ALA A 51 -0.99 -12.05 24.04
CA ALA A 51 -0.06 -13.02 24.66
C ALA A 51 -0.34 -13.29 26.15
N GLY A 52 -1.26 -12.56 26.76
CA GLY A 52 -1.64 -12.73 28.16
C GLY A 52 -2.49 -11.57 28.67
N LYS A 53 -2.94 -11.67 29.92
CA LYS A 53 -3.73 -10.62 30.57
C LYS A 53 -2.92 -9.33 30.69
N GLY A 54 -3.43 -8.23 30.14
CA GLY A 54 -2.76 -6.92 30.16
C GLY A 54 -1.75 -6.70 29.04
N ALA A 55 -1.51 -7.69 28.17
CA ALA A 55 -0.69 -7.50 26.97
C ALA A 55 -1.44 -6.66 25.93
N ARG A 56 -0.69 -6.01 25.03
CA ARG A 56 -1.26 -5.35 23.85
C ARG A 56 -2.03 -6.38 23.03
N ALA A 57 -3.28 -6.05 22.71
CA ALA A 57 -4.13 -6.89 21.88
C ALA A 57 -3.97 -6.52 20.40
N GLY A 58 -4.10 -7.54 19.54
CA GLY A 58 -4.19 -7.42 18.09
C GLY A 58 -5.43 -8.13 17.56
N ARG A 59 -5.68 -8.07 16.25
CA ARG A 59 -6.86 -8.67 15.61
C ARG A 59 -6.46 -9.41 14.34
N VAL A 60 -6.24 -10.71 14.45
CA VAL A 60 -5.84 -11.54 13.31
C VAL A 60 -7.02 -11.70 12.36
N ASP A 61 -6.78 -11.62 11.05
CA ASP A 61 -7.84 -11.77 10.06
C ASP A 61 -8.55 -13.12 10.17
N LEU A 62 -7.80 -14.23 10.16
CA LEU A 62 -8.37 -15.57 10.17
C LEU A 62 -7.57 -16.47 11.11
N ILE A 63 -8.27 -17.16 12.01
CA ILE A 63 -7.75 -18.34 12.71
C ILE A 63 -8.45 -19.57 12.14
N VAL A 64 -7.66 -20.57 11.79
CA VAL A 64 -8.14 -21.86 11.30
C VAL A 64 -8.06 -22.86 12.44
N TYR A 65 -9.17 -23.51 12.71
CA TYR A 65 -9.27 -24.58 13.68
C TYR A 65 -9.41 -25.92 12.98
N LEU A 66 -8.77 -26.94 13.53
CA LEU A 66 -9.00 -28.34 13.18
C LEU A 66 -9.50 -29.06 14.43
N ASP A 67 -10.69 -29.63 14.35
CA ASP A 67 -11.35 -30.30 15.47
C ASP A 67 -11.40 -29.44 16.75
N GLY A 68 -11.56 -28.11 16.56
CA GLY A 68 -11.63 -27.12 17.65
C GLY A 68 -10.29 -26.60 18.17
N ILE A 69 -9.15 -27.05 17.61
CA ILE A 69 -7.80 -26.62 18.01
C ILE A 69 -7.25 -25.63 16.98
N GLU A 70 -6.66 -24.52 17.42
CA GLU A 70 -5.97 -23.57 16.55
C GLU A 70 -4.79 -24.26 15.83
N VAL A 71 -4.84 -24.35 14.49
CA VAL A 71 -3.80 -25.00 13.69
C VAL A 71 -3.12 -24.08 12.69
N SER A 72 -3.69 -22.91 12.41
CA SER A 72 -3.10 -21.94 11.51
C SER A 72 -3.67 -20.54 11.75
N MET A 73 -2.87 -19.53 11.46
CA MET A 73 -3.32 -18.14 11.39
C MET A 73 -3.02 -17.57 10.01
N MET A 74 -3.89 -16.70 9.52
CA MET A 74 -3.72 -16.04 8.23
C MET A 74 -4.01 -14.54 8.35
N GLU A 75 -3.11 -13.72 7.83
CA GLU A 75 -3.30 -12.28 7.63
C GLU A 75 -3.40 -12.00 6.13
N VAL A 76 -4.43 -11.27 5.69
CA VAL A 76 -4.64 -10.93 4.27
C VAL A 76 -4.09 -9.54 4.00
N LYS A 77 -3.15 -9.44 3.06
CA LYS A 77 -2.58 -8.16 2.60
C LYS A 77 -2.57 -8.12 1.09
N LEU A 78 -3.50 -7.37 0.51
CA LEU A 78 -3.56 -7.09 -0.92
C LEU A 78 -2.80 -5.81 -1.26
N GLY A 79 -3.22 -4.68 -0.70
CA GLY A 79 -2.68 -3.36 -1.03
C GLY A 79 -1.79 -2.77 0.07
N ALA A 80 -2.00 -3.13 1.33
CA ALA A 80 -1.17 -2.61 2.44
C ALA A 80 0.17 -3.33 2.52
N GLY A 81 1.17 -2.61 3.04
CA GLY A 81 2.34 -3.23 3.65
C GLY A 81 2.02 -3.82 5.02
N ALA A 82 3.01 -4.48 5.62
CA ALA A 82 2.97 -4.79 7.04
C ALA A 82 3.19 -3.50 7.85
N HIS A 83 2.36 -3.26 8.88
CA HIS A 83 2.40 -2.01 9.63
C HIS A 83 2.56 -2.23 11.14
N GLY A 84 3.55 -1.52 11.72
CA GLY A 84 3.78 -1.40 13.16
C GLY A 84 4.09 -2.72 13.86
N ASP A 85 3.82 -2.74 15.17
CA ASP A 85 4.08 -3.92 16.01
C ASP A 85 3.01 -5.01 15.90
N GLN A 86 2.15 -4.95 14.87
CA GLN A 86 1.02 -5.87 14.69
C GLN A 86 1.50 -7.33 14.67
N PHE A 87 2.51 -7.63 13.85
CA PHE A 87 3.07 -8.98 13.73
C PHE A 87 3.78 -9.43 15.01
N ALA A 88 4.43 -8.51 15.73
CA ALA A 88 5.05 -8.84 17.02
C ALA A 88 4.00 -9.29 18.06
N VAL A 89 2.81 -8.66 18.07
CA VAL A 89 1.69 -9.09 18.92
C VAL A 89 1.18 -10.47 18.50
N TYR A 90 1.09 -10.75 17.19
CA TYR A 90 0.61 -12.03 16.67
C TYR A 90 1.58 -13.16 16.93
N ASP A 91 2.87 -12.90 16.74
CA ASP A 91 3.94 -13.85 17.03
C ASP A 91 3.94 -14.21 18.52
N ALA A 92 3.89 -13.23 19.41
CA ALA A 92 3.86 -13.47 20.85
C ALA A 92 2.63 -14.28 21.28
N TRP A 93 1.46 -14.04 20.67
CA TRP A 93 0.27 -14.84 20.92
C TRP A 93 0.41 -16.28 20.40
N ALA A 94 0.93 -16.47 19.19
CA ALA A 94 1.14 -17.81 18.65
C ALA A 94 2.18 -18.60 19.41
N ASP A 95 3.26 -17.95 19.87
CA ASP A 95 4.27 -18.58 20.71
C ASP A 95 3.65 -19.06 22.02
N ALA A 96 2.78 -18.25 22.65
CA ALA A 96 2.05 -18.64 23.86
C ALA A 96 1.02 -19.77 23.62
N LYS A 97 0.59 -19.97 22.37
CA LYS A 97 -0.31 -21.05 21.93
C LYS A 97 0.44 -22.25 21.34
N GLU A 98 1.78 -22.21 21.35
CA GLU A 98 2.63 -23.24 20.72
C GLU A 98 2.34 -23.44 19.22
N LEU A 99 1.78 -22.43 18.54
CA LEU A 99 1.49 -22.48 17.11
C LEU A 99 2.79 -22.29 16.31
N PRO A 100 3.21 -23.26 15.48
CA PRO A 100 4.50 -23.23 14.82
C PRO A 100 4.57 -22.10 13.78
N VAL A 101 5.78 -21.58 13.55
CA VAL A 101 6.06 -20.55 12.56
C VAL A 101 5.55 -20.92 11.16
N SER A 102 5.64 -22.22 10.79
CA SER A 102 5.16 -22.72 9.50
C SER A 102 3.64 -22.62 9.29
N ALA A 103 2.87 -22.41 10.36
CA ALA A 103 1.42 -22.27 10.37
C ALA A 103 0.97 -20.79 10.42
N ARG A 104 1.90 -19.85 10.26
CA ARG A 104 1.62 -18.41 10.20
C ARG A 104 1.72 -17.96 8.77
N HIS A 105 0.60 -17.55 8.17
CA HIS A 105 0.52 -17.27 6.75
C HIS A 105 0.20 -15.80 6.48
N LEU A 106 0.98 -15.20 5.59
CA LEU A 106 0.69 -13.88 5.03
C LEU A 106 0.17 -14.08 3.62
N VAL A 107 -1.13 -13.89 3.41
CA VAL A 107 -1.83 -14.18 2.16
C VAL A 107 -1.86 -12.92 1.30
N GLY A 108 -1.15 -12.97 0.18
CA GLY A 108 -0.99 -11.83 -0.72
C GLY A 108 -1.70 -11.97 -2.07
N PRO A 109 -1.62 -10.94 -2.94
CA PRO A 109 -2.01 -11.04 -4.34
C PRO A 109 -1.05 -11.95 -5.13
N SER A 110 0.21 -12.00 -4.71
CA SER A 110 1.29 -12.78 -5.30
C SER A 110 2.27 -13.23 -4.21
N LEU A 111 3.28 -14.02 -4.62
CA LEU A 111 4.40 -14.43 -3.78
C LEU A 111 5.48 -13.33 -3.65
N ASP A 112 5.29 -12.17 -4.27
CA ASP A 112 6.25 -11.07 -4.21
C ASP A 112 6.40 -10.58 -2.75
N PRO A 113 7.59 -10.10 -2.37
CA PRO A 113 7.81 -9.55 -1.03
C PRO A 113 6.82 -8.43 -0.70
N ILE A 114 6.31 -8.44 0.53
CA ILE A 114 5.53 -7.31 1.08
C ILE A 114 6.50 -6.39 1.81
N PRO A 115 6.46 -5.07 1.54
CA PRO A 115 7.24 -4.13 2.33
C PRO A 115 7.00 -4.29 3.83
N ASN A 116 8.10 -4.31 4.59
CA ASN A 116 8.15 -4.42 6.05
C ASN A 116 7.57 -5.72 6.63
N GLU A 117 7.41 -6.79 5.83
CA GLU A 117 6.86 -8.05 6.32
C GLU A 117 7.83 -8.83 7.22
N PRO A 118 7.30 -9.61 8.19
CA PRO A 118 8.12 -10.56 8.92
C PRO A 118 8.60 -11.69 8.00
N THR A 119 9.92 -11.86 7.91
CA THR A 119 10.55 -12.87 7.02
C THR A 119 10.24 -14.31 7.40
N HIS A 120 9.79 -14.56 8.64
CA HIS A 120 9.45 -15.90 9.13
C HIS A 120 8.01 -16.32 8.81
N TRP A 121 7.14 -15.42 8.38
CA TRP A 121 5.78 -15.77 7.99
C TRP A 121 5.74 -16.42 6.60
N SER A 122 4.94 -17.47 6.45
CA SER A 122 4.80 -18.21 5.20
C SER A 122 4.06 -17.39 4.15
N ARG A 123 4.70 -17.18 2.99
CA ARG A 123 4.12 -16.50 1.82
C ARG A 123 3.54 -17.46 0.78
N ARG A 124 3.43 -18.76 1.10
CA ARG A 124 3.05 -19.80 0.12
C ARG A 124 1.63 -19.68 -0.43
N LEU A 125 0.76 -18.94 0.27
CA LEU A 125 -0.64 -18.79 -0.09
C LEU A 125 -0.87 -17.43 -0.75
N THR A 126 -1.62 -17.43 -1.84
CA THR A 126 -2.09 -16.22 -2.50
C THR A 126 -3.59 -16.26 -2.65
N ILE A 127 -4.22 -15.09 -2.64
CA ILE A 127 -5.67 -14.93 -2.88
C ILE A 127 -6.11 -15.61 -4.19
N PRO A 128 -5.49 -15.36 -5.35
CA PRO A 128 -5.93 -16.01 -6.58
C PRO A 128 -5.76 -17.53 -6.55
N ALA A 129 -4.68 -18.06 -5.95
CA ALA A 129 -4.48 -19.51 -5.86
C ALA A 129 -5.49 -20.18 -4.93
N LEU A 130 -5.77 -19.57 -3.77
CA LEU A 130 -6.79 -20.04 -2.84
C LEU A 130 -8.14 -20.07 -3.55
N VAL A 131 -8.62 -18.93 -4.05
CA VAL A 131 -9.93 -18.82 -4.70
C VAL A 131 -10.03 -19.75 -5.91
N ALA A 132 -9.00 -19.89 -6.73
CA ALA A 132 -9.01 -20.80 -7.86
C ALA A 132 -9.23 -22.26 -7.45
N ALA A 133 -8.74 -22.69 -6.29
CA ALA A 133 -8.95 -24.06 -5.80
C ALA A 133 -10.44 -24.39 -5.59
N TRP A 134 -11.25 -23.43 -5.12
CA TRP A 134 -12.71 -23.61 -4.98
C TRP A 134 -13.46 -23.69 -6.30
N THR A 135 -12.87 -23.31 -7.44
CA THR A 135 -13.53 -23.46 -8.76
C THR A 135 -13.72 -24.93 -9.17
N GLN A 136 -13.05 -25.85 -8.47
CA GLN A 136 -13.22 -27.30 -8.61
C GLN A 136 -14.00 -27.91 -7.45
N SER A 137 -14.58 -27.07 -6.56
CA SER A 137 -15.37 -27.53 -5.43
C SER A 137 -16.58 -28.36 -5.88
N PRO A 138 -16.91 -29.46 -5.19
CA PRO A 138 -18.16 -30.18 -5.39
C PRO A 138 -19.38 -29.31 -5.01
N ASP A 139 -19.23 -28.35 -4.09
CA ASP A 139 -20.29 -27.41 -3.74
C ASP A 139 -20.51 -26.40 -4.88
N GLU A 140 -21.74 -26.34 -5.41
CA GLU A 140 -22.07 -25.50 -6.54
C GLU A 140 -21.99 -24.01 -6.20
N VAL A 141 -22.33 -23.61 -4.98
CA VAL A 141 -22.33 -22.23 -4.54
C VAL A 141 -20.89 -21.75 -4.38
N ALA A 142 -20.04 -22.50 -3.69
CA ALA A 142 -18.63 -22.21 -3.51
C ALA A 142 -17.91 -22.09 -4.87
N ARG A 143 -18.20 -23.01 -5.80
CA ARG A 143 -17.66 -22.99 -7.16
C ARG A 143 -18.04 -21.74 -7.94
N ARG A 144 -19.30 -21.30 -7.86
CA ARG A 144 -19.76 -20.08 -8.56
C ARG A 144 -19.21 -18.80 -7.92
N LEU A 145 -19.21 -18.72 -6.60
CA LEU A 145 -18.69 -17.57 -5.86
C LEU A 145 -17.18 -17.39 -6.07
N SER A 146 -16.42 -18.49 -6.06
CA SER A 146 -14.99 -18.44 -6.32
C SER A 146 -14.66 -18.00 -7.76
N ALA A 147 -15.40 -18.49 -8.77
CA ALA A 147 -15.22 -18.04 -10.15
C ALA A 147 -15.44 -16.53 -10.31
N LEU A 148 -16.46 -15.98 -9.64
CA LEU A 148 -16.72 -14.55 -9.60
C LEU A 148 -15.59 -13.77 -8.92
N ALA A 149 -15.14 -14.22 -7.75
CA ALA A 149 -14.04 -13.58 -7.05
C ALA A 149 -12.74 -13.60 -7.86
N LEU A 150 -12.44 -14.70 -8.57
CA LEU A 150 -11.28 -14.78 -9.46
C LEU A 150 -11.38 -13.79 -10.64
N GLN A 151 -12.57 -13.62 -11.21
CA GLN A 151 -12.81 -12.59 -12.23
C GLN A 151 -12.57 -11.18 -11.68
N GLN A 152 -13.07 -10.87 -10.47
CA GLN A 152 -12.85 -9.58 -9.83
C GLN A 152 -11.37 -9.35 -9.54
N PHE A 153 -10.66 -10.36 -9.05
CA PHE A 153 -9.22 -10.27 -8.81
C PHE A 153 -8.45 -9.99 -10.10
N THR A 154 -8.80 -10.68 -11.20
CA THR A 154 -8.20 -10.47 -12.53
C THR A 154 -8.43 -9.04 -13.02
N GLN A 155 -9.60 -8.45 -12.73
CA GLN A 155 -9.86 -7.04 -13.03
C GLN A 155 -9.01 -6.10 -12.17
N LEU A 156 -8.89 -6.33 -10.85
CA LEU A 156 -8.03 -5.52 -9.98
C LEU A 156 -6.57 -5.53 -10.46
N GLU A 157 -6.10 -6.70 -10.90
CA GLU A 157 -4.77 -6.91 -11.47
C GLU A 157 -4.56 -6.12 -12.76
N ALA A 158 -5.52 -6.22 -13.69
CA ALA A 158 -5.48 -5.47 -14.95
C ALA A 158 -5.53 -3.96 -14.72
N GLU A 159 -6.37 -3.50 -13.78
CA GLU A 159 -6.41 -2.10 -13.36
C GLU A 159 -5.05 -1.68 -12.79
N ALA A 160 -4.50 -2.43 -11.84
CA ALA A 160 -3.21 -2.11 -11.20
C ALA A 160 -2.05 -2.04 -12.20
N ALA A 161 -2.04 -2.88 -13.23
CA ALA A 161 -1.03 -2.87 -14.29
C ALA A 161 -1.27 -1.80 -15.38
N GLY A 162 -2.51 -1.35 -15.53
CA GLY A 162 -2.91 -0.39 -16.57
C GLY A 162 -2.43 1.05 -16.32
N PRO A 163 -2.75 1.97 -17.25
CA PRO A 163 -2.31 3.36 -17.21
C PRO A 163 -2.69 4.11 -15.92
N ALA A 164 -1.89 5.10 -15.53
CA ALA A 164 -2.05 5.89 -14.32
C ALA A 164 -3.38 6.67 -14.26
N ASN A 165 -3.95 7.06 -15.42
CA ASN A 165 -5.28 7.67 -15.49
C ASN A 165 -6.41 6.67 -15.72
N ALA A 166 -6.15 5.37 -15.68
CA ALA A 166 -7.23 4.40 -15.78
C ALA A 166 -8.20 4.57 -14.61
N VAL A 167 -9.48 4.34 -14.90
CA VAL A 167 -10.51 4.16 -13.89
C VAL A 167 -10.10 2.94 -13.05
N SER A 168 -9.95 3.13 -11.74
CA SER A 168 -9.54 2.08 -10.83
C SER A 168 -10.18 2.26 -9.47
N THR A 169 -10.27 1.16 -8.72
CA THR A 169 -10.70 1.21 -7.32
C THR A 169 -9.55 1.61 -6.39
N ALA A 170 -9.88 2.00 -5.15
CA ALA A 170 -8.86 2.27 -4.12
C ALA A 170 -7.96 1.04 -3.86
N LEU A 171 -8.51 -0.17 -3.96
CA LEU A 171 -7.74 -1.40 -3.79
C LEU A 171 -6.79 -1.65 -4.96
N SER A 172 -7.23 -1.40 -6.19
CA SER A 172 -6.37 -1.48 -7.40
C SER A 172 -5.23 -0.47 -7.33
N ASP A 173 -5.49 0.75 -6.84
CA ASP A 173 -4.44 1.75 -6.63
C ASP A 173 -3.47 1.33 -5.53
N ALA A 174 -3.95 0.76 -4.42
CA ALA A 174 -3.11 0.24 -3.36
C ALA A 174 -2.22 -0.92 -3.86
N LEU A 175 -2.77 -1.85 -4.66
CA LEU A 175 -2.01 -2.90 -5.33
C LEU A 175 -0.93 -2.34 -6.26
N ARG A 176 -1.27 -1.32 -7.07
CA ARG A 176 -0.32 -0.64 -7.96
C ARG A 176 0.82 0.00 -7.17
N LEU A 177 0.48 0.74 -6.11
CA LEU A 177 1.46 1.42 -5.26
C LEU A 177 2.32 0.42 -4.50
N ARG A 178 1.78 -0.69 -4.01
CA ARG A 178 2.58 -1.76 -3.40
C ARG A 178 3.64 -2.31 -4.37
N ARG A 179 3.27 -2.58 -5.61
CA ARG A 179 4.21 -3.04 -6.65
C ARG A 179 5.27 -1.99 -6.95
N LEU A 180 4.86 -0.73 -7.02
CA LEU A 180 5.76 0.39 -7.20
C LEU A 180 6.78 0.46 -6.05
N ALA A 181 6.32 0.38 -4.80
CA ALA A 181 7.17 0.40 -3.61
C ALA A 181 8.20 -0.72 -3.66
N SER A 182 7.76 -1.97 -3.89
CA SER A 182 8.66 -3.14 -4.00
C SER A 182 9.76 -2.94 -5.05
N ARG A 183 9.42 -2.39 -6.22
CA ARG A 183 10.39 -2.18 -7.31
C ARG A 183 11.29 -0.96 -7.14
N SER A 184 10.82 0.10 -6.49
CA SER A 184 11.58 1.33 -6.25
C SER A 184 12.44 1.28 -4.98
N GLN A 185 12.06 0.47 -3.99
CA GLN A 185 12.86 0.26 -2.78
C GLN A 185 14.19 -0.41 -3.10
N ALA A 186 14.23 -1.34 -4.05
CA ALA A 186 15.46 -2.02 -4.47
C ALA A 186 16.51 -1.08 -5.08
N THR A 187 16.10 0.08 -5.60
CA THR A 187 16.97 1.06 -6.27
C THR A 187 17.15 2.34 -5.45
N ALA A 188 16.57 2.40 -4.25
CA ALA A 188 16.63 3.59 -3.42
C ALA A 188 18.06 3.81 -2.89
N PRO A 189 18.54 5.07 -2.82
CA PRO A 189 19.87 5.32 -2.30
C PRO A 189 19.96 4.96 -0.80
N PRO A 190 21.15 4.57 -0.30
CA PRO A 190 21.34 4.19 1.11
C PRO A 190 20.82 5.26 2.09
N GLY A 191 20.22 4.83 3.19
CA GLY A 191 19.61 5.72 4.19
C GLY A 191 18.18 6.19 3.85
N THR A 192 17.60 5.73 2.74
CA THR A 192 16.20 6.01 2.42
C THR A 192 15.27 5.06 3.19
N VAL A 193 14.33 5.62 3.92
CA VAL A 193 13.27 4.90 4.64
C VAL A 193 12.01 4.89 3.79
N PHE A 194 11.30 3.76 3.75
CA PHE A 194 10.04 3.58 3.02
C PHE A 194 8.88 3.30 3.96
N GLU A 195 7.78 4.01 3.74
CA GLU A 195 6.49 3.70 4.36
C GLU A 195 5.39 3.67 3.29
N PRO A 196 5.05 2.47 2.79
CA PRO A 196 3.92 2.31 1.90
C PRO A 196 2.63 2.31 2.73
N THR A 197 1.91 3.43 2.78
CA THR A 197 0.67 3.51 3.57
C THR A 197 -0.55 3.23 2.72
N GLN A 198 -1.48 2.44 3.26
CA GLN A 198 -2.78 2.21 2.62
C GLN A 198 -3.67 3.46 2.63
N ARG A 199 -3.40 4.40 3.54
CA ARG A 199 -4.13 5.66 3.68
C ARG A 199 -3.17 6.77 4.11
N SER A 200 -2.88 7.70 3.19
CA SER A 200 -2.65 9.09 3.60
C SER A 200 -3.83 9.51 4.48
N GLY A 201 -3.71 10.35 5.49
CA GLY A 201 -4.94 10.78 6.19
C GLY A 201 -5.77 11.83 5.44
N VAL A 202 -5.56 11.95 4.13
CA VAL A 202 -6.58 12.45 3.21
C VAL A 202 -7.44 11.35 2.60
N GLY A 203 -7.15 10.07 2.90
CA GLY A 203 -7.97 8.89 2.62
C GLY A 203 -7.53 8.05 1.42
N GLY A 204 -6.56 8.52 0.63
CA GLY A 204 -6.04 7.79 -0.55
C GLY A 204 -4.76 7.03 -0.25
N ALA A 205 -4.53 5.92 -0.95
CA ALA A 205 -3.28 5.18 -0.88
C ALA A 205 -2.10 6.05 -1.38
N ASN A 206 -0.96 5.96 -0.69
CA ASN A 206 0.26 6.65 -1.08
C ASN A 206 1.50 5.78 -0.80
N ILE A 207 2.64 6.21 -1.31
CA ILE A 207 3.94 5.75 -0.82
C ILE A 207 4.67 6.99 -0.38
N CYS A 208 5.23 6.95 0.82
CA CYS A 208 6.14 7.95 1.33
C CYS A 208 7.53 7.32 1.45
N ALA A 209 8.55 8.02 0.99
CA ALA A 209 9.94 7.66 1.22
C ALA A 209 10.70 8.92 1.64
N TRP A 210 11.60 8.79 2.60
CA TRP A 210 12.32 9.94 3.14
C TRP A 210 13.76 9.62 3.51
N ARG A 211 14.55 10.69 3.63
CA ARG A 211 15.93 10.67 4.14
C ARG A 211 16.09 11.77 5.17
N GLU A 212 16.81 11.46 6.23
CA GLU A 212 17.27 12.47 7.19
C GLU A 212 18.40 13.30 6.57
N THR A 213 18.41 14.60 6.86
CA THR A 213 19.41 15.58 6.45
C THR A 213 19.76 16.47 7.64
N ALA A 214 20.82 17.28 7.53
CA ALA A 214 21.19 18.23 8.59
C ALA A 214 20.08 19.25 8.92
N ASP A 215 19.22 19.55 7.94
CA ASP A 215 18.12 20.52 8.05
C ASP A 215 16.78 19.86 8.48
N GLY A 216 16.70 18.52 8.54
CA GLY A 216 15.46 17.79 8.83
C GLY A 216 15.28 16.57 7.95
N TRP A 217 14.20 16.52 7.18
CA TRP A 217 13.84 15.41 6.31
C TRP A 217 13.61 15.90 4.88
N VAL A 218 14.04 15.13 3.91
CA VAL A 218 13.61 15.24 2.52
C VAL A 218 12.72 14.06 2.17
N VAL A 219 11.62 14.33 1.47
CA VAL A 219 10.53 13.38 1.27
C VAL A 219 10.15 13.30 -0.20
N ALA A 220 9.99 12.09 -0.71
CA ALA A 220 9.29 11.79 -1.95
C ALA A 220 7.99 11.06 -1.63
N GLU A 221 6.87 11.61 -2.09
CA GLU A 221 5.55 10.99 -1.95
C GLU A 221 4.95 10.75 -3.34
N ILE A 222 4.34 9.59 -3.58
CA ILE A 222 3.50 9.37 -4.76
C ILE A 222 2.07 9.02 -4.35
N GLN A 223 1.09 9.68 -4.97
CA GLN A 223 -0.32 9.41 -4.76
C GLN A 223 -1.17 9.84 -5.97
N ARG A 224 -2.44 9.45 -5.98
CA ARG A 224 -3.42 9.93 -6.97
C ARG A 224 -3.73 11.41 -6.74
N LEU A 225 -3.87 12.19 -7.82
CA LEU A 225 -4.24 13.60 -7.73
C LEU A 225 -5.67 13.76 -7.21
N ASN A 226 -5.88 14.62 -6.21
CA ASN A 226 -7.20 14.91 -5.61
C ASN A 226 -7.96 13.64 -5.12
N PRO A 227 -7.39 12.85 -4.20
CA PRO A 227 -8.02 11.60 -3.74
C PRO A 227 -9.37 11.83 -3.03
N ARG A 228 -9.68 13.07 -2.60
CA ARG A 228 -10.92 13.47 -1.91
C ARG A 228 -12.07 13.92 -2.82
N SER A 229 -11.91 13.97 -4.15
CA SER A 229 -13.01 14.39 -5.02
C SER A 229 -14.24 13.49 -4.80
N PRO A 230 -15.49 14.00 -4.80
CA PRO A 230 -16.70 13.18 -4.67
C PRO A 230 -16.83 12.09 -5.75
N ASN A 231 -16.10 12.26 -6.87
CA ASN A 231 -15.93 11.27 -7.93
C ASN A 231 -14.69 10.36 -7.69
N SER A 232 -14.21 10.30 -6.45
CA SER A 232 -13.11 9.49 -5.92
C SER A 232 -11.78 9.59 -6.68
N GLY A 233 -11.42 10.74 -7.25
CA GLY A 233 -10.17 10.87 -8.04
C GLY A 233 -10.06 9.84 -9.19
N ILE A 234 -11.13 9.11 -9.49
CA ILE A 234 -11.12 7.98 -10.41
C ILE A 234 -10.80 8.53 -11.79
N GLY A 235 -9.79 7.97 -12.43
CA GLY A 235 -9.32 8.43 -13.73
C GLY A 235 -8.45 9.69 -13.72
N THR A 236 -8.09 10.21 -12.54
CA THR A 236 -7.07 11.27 -12.44
C THR A 236 -5.65 10.69 -12.45
N PRO A 237 -4.65 11.41 -12.94
CA PRO A 237 -3.27 10.93 -12.93
C PRO A 237 -2.68 10.87 -11.51
N PHE A 238 -1.59 10.12 -11.35
CA PHE A 238 -0.76 10.18 -10.16
C PHE A 238 0.14 11.42 -10.18
N GLU A 239 0.50 11.91 -9.00
CA GLU A 239 1.50 12.94 -8.80
C GLU A 239 2.60 12.45 -7.86
N ILE A 240 3.82 12.87 -8.14
CA ILE A 240 4.99 12.69 -7.27
C ILE A 240 5.29 14.05 -6.66
N ARG A 241 5.39 14.10 -5.34
CA ARG A 241 5.70 15.28 -4.56
C ARG A 241 7.10 15.14 -3.99
N ILE A 242 7.86 16.23 -4.05
CA ILE A 242 9.20 16.34 -3.45
C ILE A 242 9.08 17.43 -2.41
N MET A 243 9.40 17.14 -1.16
CA MET A 243 9.10 17.98 -0.01
C MET A 243 10.28 17.99 0.97
N VAL A 244 10.36 19.03 1.80
CA VAL A 244 11.23 19.11 2.98
C VAL A 244 10.39 19.24 4.24
N GLY A 245 10.83 18.72 5.38
CA GLY A 245 10.12 18.92 6.66
C GLY A 245 11.02 18.79 7.86
N ILE A 246 10.66 19.44 8.96
CA ILE A 246 11.41 19.42 10.22
C ILE A 246 10.68 18.48 11.19
N PRO A 247 11.38 17.53 11.86
CA PRO A 247 10.75 16.70 12.88
C PRO A 247 10.13 17.58 13.98
N ASP A 248 8.86 17.33 14.30
CA ASP A 248 8.05 18.13 15.23
C ASP A 248 7.92 19.63 14.88
N GLY A 249 8.25 19.99 13.63
CA GLY A 249 8.20 21.34 13.11
C GLY A 249 6.79 21.91 12.96
N THR A 250 6.69 23.24 13.00
CA THR A 250 5.44 23.92 12.65
C THR A 250 5.32 24.04 11.12
N PRO A 251 4.11 24.18 10.56
CA PRO A 251 3.94 24.42 9.13
C PRO A 251 4.68 25.65 8.60
N ASP A 252 4.89 26.66 9.45
CA ASP A 252 5.65 27.86 9.11
C ASP A 252 7.16 27.55 9.02
N ALA A 253 7.70 26.76 9.96
CA ALA A 253 9.10 26.34 9.93
C ALA A 253 9.43 25.46 8.72
N ASP A 254 8.53 24.54 8.35
CA ASP A 254 8.63 23.77 7.10
C ASP A 254 8.58 24.70 5.87
N GLY A 255 7.77 25.77 5.93
CA GLY A 255 7.65 26.76 4.87
C GLY A 255 8.93 27.57 4.67
N GLU A 256 9.55 28.00 5.76
CA GLU A 256 10.86 28.68 5.72
C GLU A 256 11.96 27.77 5.18
N LEU A 257 11.98 26.49 5.58
CA LEU A 257 12.90 25.50 5.02
C LEU A 257 12.68 25.31 3.51
N ALA A 258 11.42 25.24 3.07
CA ALA A 258 11.09 25.11 1.66
C ALA A 258 11.43 26.37 0.84
N ASP A 259 11.32 27.57 1.42
CA ASP A 259 11.77 28.82 0.79
C ASP A 259 13.30 28.84 0.61
N ARG A 260 14.06 28.39 1.62
CA ARG A 260 15.54 28.25 1.52
C ARG A 260 15.97 27.30 0.41
N HIS A 261 15.24 26.20 0.25
CA HIS A 261 15.55 25.15 -0.73
C HIS A 261 14.68 25.20 -1.99
N ARG A 262 14.09 26.36 -2.29
CA ARG A 262 13.09 26.53 -3.36
C ARG A 262 13.59 26.13 -4.74
N GLU A 263 14.86 26.43 -5.05
CA GLU A 263 15.44 26.06 -6.35
C GLU A 263 15.56 24.55 -6.50
N TRP A 264 16.01 23.85 -5.45
CA TRP A 264 16.07 22.39 -5.43
C TRP A 264 14.67 21.77 -5.45
N LEU A 265 13.73 22.32 -4.67
CA LEU A 265 12.36 21.82 -4.63
C LEU A 265 11.59 22.04 -5.94
N ALA A 266 11.99 22.97 -6.80
CA ALA A 266 11.25 23.29 -8.01
C ALA A 266 11.13 22.06 -8.92
N ARG A 267 9.91 21.75 -9.40
CA ARG A 267 9.67 20.56 -10.21
C ARG A 267 10.52 20.51 -11.49
N ARG A 268 10.86 21.68 -12.05
CA ARG A 268 11.77 21.82 -13.20
C ARG A 268 13.19 21.33 -12.89
N SER A 269 13.65 21.48 -11.66
CA SER A 269 14.99 21.09 -11.20
C SER A 269 15.09 19.57 -11.13
N PHE A 270 14.08 18.92 -10.55
CA PHE A 270 13.94 17.47 -10.60
C PHE A 270 13.86 16.94 -12.04
N VAL A 271 12.97 17.49 -12.88
CA VAL A 271 12.80 17.01 -14.27
C VAL A 271 14.10 17.17 -15.08
N ARG A 272 14.86 18.24 -14.83
CA ARG A 272 16.17 18.46 -15.46
C ARG A 272 17.21 17.45 -14.97
N TRP A 273 17.28 17.23 -13.66
CA TRP A 273 18.21 16.27 -13.06
C TRP A 273 17.94 14.84 -13.54
N ALA A 274 16.68 14.44 -13.65
CA ALA A 274 16.30 13.10 -14.04
C ALA A 274 16.60 12.75 -15.52
N GLY A 275 17.05 13.73 -16.31
CA GLY A 275 17.47 13.52 -17.69
C GLY A 275 16.32 13.24 -18.65
N ALA A 276 16.65 12.78 -19.86
CA ALA A 276 15.72 12.72 -20.99
C ALA A 276 14.52 11.76 -20.81
N THR A 277 14.60 10.80 -19.89
CA THR A 277 13.58 9.76 -19.71
C THR A 277 12.32 10.27 -19.00
N VAL A 278 12.47 11.03 -17.91
CA VAL A 278 11.33 11.54 -17.12
C VAL A 278 10.43 12.53 -17.87
N PRO A 279 10.94 13.50 -18.68
CA PRO A 279 10.12 14.42 -19.46
C PRO A 279 9.08 13.75 -20.37
N ALA A 280 9.35 12.53 -20.84
CA ALA A 280 8.41 11.76 -21.66
C ALA A 280 7.23 11.18 -20.85
N MET A 281 7.40 10.99 -19.54
CA MET A 281 6.46 10.31 -18.64
C MET A 281 5.64 11.29 -17.79
N VAL A 282 6.05 12.56 -17.74
CA VAL A 282 5.41 13.60 -16.91
C VAL A 282 4.77 14.68 -17.77
N VAL A 283 3.80 15.40 -17.19
CA VAL A 283 3.29 16.64 -17.78
C VAL A 283 4.39 17.68 -17.71
N ALA A 284 4.69 18.32 -18.85
CA ALA A 284 5.74 19.32 -18.93
C ALA A 284 5.50 20.45 -17.89
N PRO A 285 6.54 20.90 -17.18
CA PRO A 285 6.37 21.90 -16.15
C PRO A 285 6.17 23.29 -16.78
N ASP A 286 4.96 23.81 -16.71
CA ASP A 286 4.64 25.21 -17.10
C ASP A 286 4.97 26.23 -15.98
N ASP A 287 5.41 25.73 -14.82
CA ASP A 287 5.70 26.48 -13.58
C ASP A 287 6.59 25.61 -12.65
N ASP A 288 6.88 26.09 -11.43
CA ASP A 288 7.76 25.42 -10.47
C ASP A 288 7.11 24.33 -9.61
N GLY A 289 5.83 24.06 -9.81
CA GLY A 289 5.07 23.01 -9.15
C GLY A 289 4.59 23.36 -7.74
N PHE A 290 4.78 24.60 -7.31
CA PHE A 290 4.27 25.13 -6.04
C PHE A 290 2.80 25.54 -6.20
N LYS A 291 1.94 25.15 -5.25
CA LYS A 291 0.53 25.55 -5.27
C LYS A 291 0.34 26.95 -4.66
N PRO A 292 -0.22 27.93 -5.38
CA PRO A 292 -0.56 29.21 -4.79
C PRO A 292 -1.79 29.08 -3.88
N THR A 293 -1.76 29.65 -2.67
CA THR A 293 -2.99 29.90 -1.89
C THR A 293 -3.02 31.32 -1.33
N LYS A 294 -4.24 31.85 -1.17
CA LYS A 294 -4.49 33.12 -0.46
C LYS A 294 -4.23 32.95 1.04
N PRO A 295 -3.51 33.88 1.68
CA PRO A 295 -3.24 33.80 3.12
C PRO A 295 -4.54 34.02 3.90
N ARG A 296 -4.77 33.24 4.96
CA ARG A 296 -5.86 33.49 5.92
C ARG A 296 -5.54 34.63 6.90
N SER A 297 -4.29 35.11 6.94
CA SER A 297 -3.78 36.03 7.98
C SER A 297 -2.71 37.05 7.52
N GLY A 298 -2.56 37.32 6.22
CA GLY A 298 -1.74 38.44 5.73
C GLY A 298 -0.21 38.30 5.88
N ARG A 299 0.30 37.19 6.41
CA ARG A 299 1.69 36.74 6.31
C ARG A 299 1.64 35.25 6.04
N GLY A 300 1.92 34.81 4.81
CA GLY A 300 1.69 33.41 4.44
C GLY A 300 2.63 32.97 3.34
N HIS A 301 3.49 32.01 3.68
CA HIS A 301 4.31 31.25 2.74
C HIS A 301 3.41 30.52 1.73
N PRO A 302 3.91 30.19 0.52
CA PRO A 302 3.20 29.31 -0.41
C PRO A 302 2.76 28.04 0.33
N ARG A 303 1.54 27.54 0.09
CA ARG A 303 1.20 26.20 0.57
C ARG A 303 1.80 25.22 -0.40
N TYR A 304 2.86 24.61 0.07
CA TYR A 304 3.39 23.45 -0.55
C TYR A 304 2.53 22.23 -0.16
N TYR A 305 2.70 21.11 -0.84
CA TYR A 305 2.02 19.89 -0.42
C TYR A 305 2.52 19.51 0.98
N GLY A 306 1.60 19.46 1.94
CA GLY A 306 1.93 19.11 3.32
C GLY A 306 0.80 18.34 3.98
N TYR A 307 1.15 17.23 4.61
CA TYR A 307 0.28 16.47 5.50
C TYR A 307 0.51 16.95 6.95
N LYS A 308 -0.36 16.60 7.91
CA LYS A 308 -0.09 16.89 9.33
C LYS A 308 1.26 16.23 9.70
N GLY A 309 2.29 17.04 9.93
CA GLY A 309 3.65 16.57 10.24
C GLY A 309 4.51 16.18 9.02
N CYS A 310 4.13 16.51 7.79
CA CYS A 310 4.93 16.15 6.61
C CYS A 310 5.02 17.29 5.61
N GLY A 311 5.93 18.22 5.86
CA GLY A 311 6.74 18.93 4.88
C GLY A 311 6.07 19.84 3.86
N GLN A 312 6.91 20.53 3.10
CA GLN A 312 6.54 21.51 2.10
C GLN A 312 7.42 21.30 0.85
N GLY A 313 6.83 21.05 -0.32
CA GLY A 313 7.52 21.22 -1.60
C GLY A 313 6.66 21.26 -2.87
N SER A 314 7.22 20.81 -4.00
CA SER A 314 6.55 20.86 -5.30
C SER A 314 5.97 19.51 -5.71
N SER A 315 5.23 19.48 -6.81
CA SER A 315 4.77 18.23 -7.42
C SER A 315 4.98 18.16 -8.92
N VAL A 316 5.20 16.94 -9.40
CA VAL A 316 5.19 16.55 -10.80
C VAL A 316 4.02 15.64 -11.05
N ARG A 317 3.24 15.92 -12.10
CA ARG A 317 2.11 15.10 -12.51
C ARG A 317 2.56 14.10 -13.57
N LEU A 318 2.22 12.83 -13.40
CA LEU A 318 2.43 11.82 -14.44
C LEU A 318 1.48 12.04 -15.61
N ARG A 319 1.92 11.72 -16.84
CA ARG A 319 1.03 11.66 -17.99
C ARG A 319 -0.01 10.58 -17.75
N GLY A 320 -1.22 10.79 -18.28
CA GLY A 320 -2.29 9.80 -18.10
C GLY A 320 -1.94 8.42 -18.65
N SER A 321 -1.18 8.37 -19.74
CA SER A 321 -0.72 7.14 -20.38
C SER A 321 0.42 6.43 -19.66
N ALA A 322 1.00 7.01 -18.59
CA ALA A 322 2.12 6.41 -17.88
C ALA A 322 1.69 5.08 -17.25
N ASP A 323 2.41 4.00 -17.52
CA ASP A 323 2.15 2.69 -16.92
C ASP A 323 2.91 2.49 -15.59
N LEU A 324 2.81 1.30 -14.99
CA LEU A 324 3.54 1.00 -13.75
C LEU A 324 5.07 1.11 -13.91
N ASN A 325 5.65 0.78 -15.06
CA ASN A 325 7.09 0.89 -15.29
C ASN A 325 7.53 2.35 -15.38
N ASP A 326 6.73 3.19 -16.04
CA ASP A 326 6.93 4.64 -16.08
C ASP A 326 6.87 5.22 -14.66
N MET A 327 5.84 4.84 -13.89
CA MET A 327 5.70 5.27 -12.50
C MET A 327 6.91 4.86 -11.64
N VAL A 328 7.39 3.62 -11.77
CA VAL A 328 8.60 3.13 -11.08
C VAL A 328 9.83 3.94 -11.50
N SER A 329 9.99 4.24 -12.78
CA SER A 329 11.14 4.99 -13.31
C SER A 329 11.17 6.43 -12.77
N VAL A 330 10.02 7.12 -12.81
CA VAL A 330 9.93 8.51 -12.31
C VAL A 330 10.07 8.55 -10.79
N PHE A 331 9.47 7.61 -10.04
CA PHE A 331 9.59 7.60 -8.59
C PHE A 331 11.01 7.21 -8.15
N SER A 332 11.65 6.22 -8.78
CA SER A 332 13.06 5.88 -8.50
C SER A 332 13.99 7.07 -8.78
N SER A 333 13.71 7.85 -9.83
CA SER A 333 14.40 9.11 -10.09
C SER A 333 14.17 10.10 -8.94
N ALA A 334 12.94 10.25 -8.45
CA ALA A 334 12.67 11.13 -7.32
C ALA A 334 13.44 10.73 -6.06
N LEU A 335 13.56 9.43 -5.78
CA LEU A 335 14.39 8.90 -4.68
C LEU A 335 15.87 9.23 -4.86
N GLY A 336 16.41 9.07 -6.07
CA GLY A 336 17.77 9.48 -6.40
C GLY A 336 17.98 10.98 -6.23
N TYR A 337 16.98 11.80 -6.57
CA TYR A 337 17.03 13.24 -6.42
C TYR A 337 17.08 13.69 -4.96
N LEU A 338 16.43 12.94 -4.04
CA LEU A 338 16.53 13.21 -2.60
C LEU A 338 17.99 13.16 -2.11
N ALA A 339 18.84 12.34 -2.73
CA ALA A 339 20.25 12.23 -2.36
C ALA A 339 21.11 13.41 -2.86
N THR A 340 20.57 14.30 -3.69
CA THR A 340 21.26 15.52 -4.14
C THR A 340 20.84 16.76 -3.37
N TYR A 341 20.15 16.59 -2.25
CA TYR A 341 19.76 17.69 -1.38
C TYR A 341 21.00 18.50 -0.98
N PRO A 342 21.03 19.82 -1.21
CA PRO A 342 22.19 20.64 -0.88
C PRO A 342 22.26 20.83 0.64
N GLU A 343 23.29 20.29 1.27
CA GLU A 343 23.63 20.62 2.65
C GLU A 343 24.09 22.10 2.71
N GLN A 344 23.56 22.88 3.65
CA GLN A 344 23.92 24.28 3.86
C GLN A 344 24.51 24.50 5.25
#